data_AF-A0A2A5DP93-F1
#
_entry.id   AF-A0A2A5DP93-F1
#
_cell.length_a   1.000
_cell.length_b   1.000
_cell.length_c   1.000
_cell.angle_alpha   90.00
_cell.angle_beta   90.00
_cell.angle_gamma   90.00
#
_symmetry.space_group_name_H-M   'P 1'
#
loop_
_entity.id
_entity.type
_entity.pdbx_description
1 polymer ?
#
loop_
_entity_poly.entity_id
_entity_poly.type
_entity_poly.pdbx_seq_one_letter_code
_entity_poly.pdbx_strand_id
1 'polypeptide(L)'
;MTLLPTNTIEEAKAYLRSNFNAGVECPCCGQRVKLEKRKLNSGMARTLTYIYNHHPCEWIDVKDFLRQHKYKNSHDWTQLRHWKFIEAGDNKDDTKGRTGTWRITQAGKQFVRREIKARSHIFTFDNRFYGFSDAETDIIEALGNDFKYCELIGLDKPVTK
;
A
#
# COMPACT_ATOMS: atom_id res chain seq x y z
N MET A 1 4.32 -15.96 33.66
CA MET A 1 4.77 -14.99 32.66
C MET A 1 5.24 -13.76 33.44
N THR A 2 6.55 -13.64 33.65
CA THR A 2 7.14 -12.63 34.52
C THR A 2 7.23 -11.31 33.76
N LEU A 3 6.36 -10.36 34.09
CA LEU A 3 6.54 -8.96 33.70
C LEU A 3 7.88 -8.51 34.28
N LEU A 4 8.85 -8.20 33.41
CA LEU A 4 10.04 -7.49 33.87
C LEU A 4 9.56 -6.15 34.44
N PRO A 5 9.93 -5.78 35.67
CA PRO A 5 9.63 -4.46 36.19
C PRO A 5 10.48 -3.45 35.40
N THR A 6 9.97 -2.98 34.27
CA THR A 6 10.47 -1.74 33.66
C THR A 6 10.03 -0.63 34.60
N ASN A 7 10.96 -0.11 35.39
CA ASN A 7 10.70 0.85 36.45
C ASN A 7 10.36 2.24 35.88
N THR A 8 10.55 2.45 34.57
CA THR A 8 10.23 3.70 33.87
C THR A 8 9.60 3.48 32.50
N ILE A 9 8.90 4.50 32.01
CA ILE A 9 8.35 4.53 30.64
C ILE A 9 9.49 4.51 29.60
N GLU A 10 10.62 5.09 29.93
CA GLU A 10 11.83 5.17 29.10
C GLU A 10 12.40 3.77 28.83
N GLU A 11 12.52 2.93 29.87
CA GLU A 11 12.95 1.54 29.74
C GLU A 11 11.99 0.73 28.86
N ALA A 12 10.69 0.89 29.07
CA ALA A 12 9.68 0.22 28.24
C ALA A 12 9.79 0.63 26.76
N LYS A 13 9.98 1.92 26.47
CA LYS A 13 10.20 2.40 25.10
C LYS A 13 11.48 1.83 24.47
N ALA A 14 12.57 1.79 25.22
CA ALA A 14 13.84 1.23 24.75
C ALA A 14 13.69 -0.26 24.44
N TYR A 15 13.07 -1.02 25.35
CA TYR A 15 12.77 -2.43 25.16
C TYR A 15 11.91 -2.67 23.90
N LEU A 16 10.84 -1.91 23.71
CA LEU A 16 9.98 -2.03 22.53
C LEU A 16 10.74 -1.75 21.23
N ARG A 17 11.53 -0.67 21.19
CA ARG A 17 12.31 -0.31 19.98
C ARG A 17 13.35 -1.36 19.59
N SER A 18 13.95 -2.04 20.56
CA SER A 18 14.93 -3.10 20.29
C SER A 18 14.29 -4.40 19.81
N ASN A 19 13.01 -4.64 20.13
CA ASN A 19 12.38 -5.96 19.95
C ASN A 19 11.19 -5.98 18.98
N PHE A 20 10.60 -4.83 18.62
CA PHE A 20 9.38 -4.80 17.79
C PHE A 20 9.56 -5.39 16.38
N ASN A 21 10.78 -5.48 15.85
CA ASN A 21 11.05 -6.13 14.57
C ASN A 21 10.60 -7.60 14.56
N ALA A 22 10.85 -8.35 15.64
CA ALA A 22 10.40 -9.73 15.81
C ALA A 22 8.94 -9.80 16.30
N GLY A 23 8.46 -8.72 16.94
CA GLY A 23 7.18 -8.64 17.60
C GLY A 23 7.31 -9.00 19.08
N VAL A 24 6.84 -8.11 19.95
CA VAL A 24 7.01 -8.21 21.40
C VAL A 24 5.75 -7.73 22.12
N GLU A 25 5.50 -8.21 23.33
CA GLU A 25 4.43 -7.67 24.17
C GLU A 25 4.91 -6.42 24.91
N CYS A 26 4.06 -5.41 24.95
CA CYS A 26 4.33 -4.19 25.71
C CYS A 26 4.37 -4.51 27.21
N PRO A 27 5.46 -4.21 27.93
CA PRO A 27 5.56 -4.49 29.36
C PRO A 27 4.57 -3.65 30.20
N CYS A 28 4.01 -2.57 29.63
CA CYS A 28 3.07 -1.70 30.33
C CYS A 28 1.61 -2.14 30.21
N CYS A 29 1.20 -2.69 29.05
CA CYS A 29 -0.22 -2.96 28.76
C CYS A 29 -0.49 -4.32 28.11
N GLY A 30 0.55 -5.14 27.86
CA GLY A 30 0.42 -6.46 27.23
C GLY A 30 0.09 -6.44 25.74
N GLN A 31 -0.13 -5.27 25.12
CA GLN A 31 -0.42 -5.20 23.68
C GLN A 31 0.77 -5.67 22.85
N ARG A 32 0.49 -6.41 21.77
CA ARG A 32 1.51 -6.84 20.82
C ARG A 32 1.99 -5.67 19.97
N VAL A 33 3.28 -5.39 20.02
CA VAL A 33 3.98 -4.36 19.25
C VAL A 33 4.85 -5.06 18.21
N LYS A 34 4.56 -4.86 16.92
CA LYS A 34 5.28 -5.54 15.83
C LYS A 34 5.45 -4.63 14.62
N LEU A 35 6.63 -4.68 14.00
CA LEU A 35 6.85 -4.14 12.67
C LEU A 35 6.13 -5.01 11.63
N GLU A 36 5.08 -4.47 11.03
CA GLU A 36 4.27 -5.19 10.05
C GLU A 36 4.93 -5.14 8.68
N LYS A 37 5.24 -6.33 8.13
CA LYS A 37 5.72 -6.51 6.77
C LYS A 37 4.53 -6.65 5.83
N ARG A 38 4.18 -5.58 5.12
CA ARG A 38 3.01 -5.53 4.22
C ARG A 38 3.43 -5.77 2.77
N LYS A 39 2.80 -6.76 2.13
CA LYS A 39 3.03 -7.09 0.70
C LYS A 39 2.32 -6.11 -0.23
N LEU A 40 2.94 -5.80 -1.36
CA LEU A 40 2.26 -5.24 -2.53
C LEU A 40 1.33 -6.34 -3.11
N ASN A 41 0.06 -6.30 -2.71
CA ASN A 41 -0.89 -7.37 -2.99
C ASN A 41 -1.70 -7.14 -4.28
N SER A 42 -2.49 -8.16 -4.66
CA SER A 42 -3.28 -8.14 -5.89
C SER A 42 -4.33 -7.03 -5.93
N GLY A 43 -4.94 -6.70 -4.78
CA GLY A 43 -5.88 -5.59 -4.67
C GLY A 43 -5.22 -4.24 -4.95
N MET A 44 -4.00 -4.03 -4.47
CA MET A 44 -3.23 -2.81 -4.75
C MET A 44 -2.82 -2.73 -6.23
N ALA A 45 -2.22 -3.79 -6.75
CA ALA A 45 -1.82 -3.87 -8.16
C ALA A 45 -3.00 -3.63 -9.11
N ARG A 46 -4.14 -4.26 -8.83
CA ARG A 46 -5.35 -4.12 -9.64
C ARG A 46 -5.92 -2.71 -9.61
N THR A 47 -6.01 -2.08 -8.44
CA THR A 47 -6.47 -0.69 -8.34
C THR A 47 -5.53 0.25 -9.11
N LEU A 48 -4.21 0.04 -9.02
CA LEU A 48 -3.24 0.82 -9.79
C LEU A 48 -3.47 0.67 -11.31
N THR A 49 -3.72 -0.55 -11.79
CA THR A 49 -4.04 -0.82 -13.20
C THR A 49 -5.36 -0.17 -13.63
N TYR A 50 -6.40 -0.20 -12.79
CA TYR A 50 -7.66 0.49 -13.09
C TYR A 50 -7.48 2.00 -13.24
N ILE A 51 -6.72 2.63 -12.33
CA ILE A 51 -6.39 4.05 -12.42
C ILE A 51 -5.59 4.34 -13.70
N TYR A 52 -4.58 3.52 -14.00
CA TYR A 52 -3.77 3.66 -15.21
C TYR A 52 -4.62 3.66 -16.49
N ASN A 53 -5.58 2.75 -16.61
CA ASN A 53 -6.39 2.59 -17.82
C ASN A 53 -7.42 3.70 -18.03
N HIS A 54 -8.00 4.24 -16.95
CA HIS A 54 -9.13 5.17 -17.05
C HIS A 54 -8.72 6.62 -16.79
N HIS A 55 -7.73 6.84 -15.92
CA HIS A 55 -7.34 8.16 -15.42
C HIS A 55 -5.82 8.30 -15.32
N PRO A 56 -5.05 8.09 -16.41
CA PRO A 56 -3.59 8.10 -16.36
C PRO A 56 -2.99 9.46 -15.96
N CYS A 57 -3.73 10.57 -16.08
CA CYS A 57 -3.19 11.91 -15.87
C CYS A 57 -4.04 12.77 -14.91
N GLU A 58 -5.09 12.21 -14.33
CA GLU A 58 -6.11 12.98 -13.60
C GLU A 58 -6.03 12.76 -12.09
N TRP A 59 -6.47 13.76 -11.34
CA TRP A 59 -6.76 13.65 -9.91
C TRP A 59 -8.17 13.11 -9.74
N ILE A 60 -8.32 11.98 -9.06
CA ILE A 60 -9.62 11.32 -8.90
C ILE A 60 -9.92 10.97 -7.44
N ASP A 61 -11.19 10.94 -7.07
CA ASP A 61 -11.64 10.17 -5.91
C ASP A 61 -11.67 8.69 -6.31
N VAL A 62 -10.61 7.96 -5.94
CA VAL A 62 -10.47 6.54 -6.25
C VAL A 62 -11.61 5.70 -5.64
N LYS A 63 -12.14 6.07 -4.46
CA LYS A 63 -13.23 5.29 -3.85
C LYS A 63 -14.51 5.45 -4.65
N ASP A 64 -14.82 6.68 -5.07
CA ASP A 64 -15.98 6.95 -5.91
C ASP A 64 -15.83 6.28 -7.28
N PHE A 65 -14.67 6.43 -7.92
CA PHE A 65 -14.33 5.76 -9.19
C PHE A 65 -14.54 4.24 -9.11
N LEU A 66 -13.98 3.57 -8.09
CA LEU A 66 -14.12 2.12 -7.92
C LEU A 66 -15.58 1.72 -7.70
N ARG A 67 -16.35 2.51 -6.95
CA ARG A 67 -17.79 2.29 -6.72
C ARG A 67 -18.61 2.41 -8.00
N GLN A 68 -18.40 3.48 -8.77
CA GLN A 68 -19.12 3.74 -10.03
C GLN A 68 -18.90 2.59 -11.05
N HIS A 69 -17.69 2.05 -11.11
CA HIS A 69 -17.33 0.94 -12.00
C HIS A 69 -17.60 -0.45 -11.39
N LYS A 70 -18.15 -0.51 -10.16
CA LYS A 70 -18.39 -1.76 -9.41
C LYS A 70 -17.14 -2.63 -9.24
N TYR A 71 -15.97 -1.99 -9.17
CA TYR A 71 -14.71 -2.65 -8.87
C TYR A 71 -14.57 -2.94 -7.38
N LYS A 72 -13.97 -4.09 -7.03
CA LYS A 72 -13.73 -4.45 -5.62
C LYS A 72 -12.71 -3.51 -4.99
N ASN A 73 -13.08 -2.87 -3.89
CA ASN A 73 -12.24 -1.94 -3.13
C ASN A 73 -11.47 -2.68 -2.03
N SER A 74 -10.14 -2.66 -2.06
CA SER A 74 -9.30 -3.25 -1.01
C SER A 74 -8.91 -2.29 0.11
N HIS A 75 -9.20 -0.98 0.00
CA HIS A 75 -8.73 0.13 0.87
C HIS A 75 -7.19 0.25 1.06
N ASP A 76 -6.44 -0.83 0.92
CA ASP A 76 -4.98 -0.91 1.00
C ASP A 76 -4.28 -0.21 -0.17
N TRP A 77 -4.98 0.09 -1.26
CA TRP A 77 -4.40 0.79 -2.41
C TRP A 77 -3.80 2.15 -2.04
N THR A 78 -4.25 2.80 -0.96
CA THR A 78 -3.65 4.05 -0.47
C THR A 78 -2.18 3.87 -0.04
N GLN A 79 -1.76 2.65 0.29
CA GLN A 79 -0.39 2.33 0.69
C GLN A 79 0.57 2.37 -0.51
N LEU A 80 0.08 2.35 -1.75
CA LEU A 80 0.88 2.51 -2.98
C LEU A 80 1.71 3.81 -2.99
N ARG A 81 1.33 4.81 -2.17
CA ARG A 81 2.11 6.03 -1.92
C ARG A 81 3.51 5.75 -1.39
N HIS A 82 3.69 4.67 -0.62
CA HIS A 82 4.99 4.32 -0.06
C HIS A 82 5.97 3.90 -1.16
N TRP A 83 5.48 3.25 -2.21
CA TRP A 83 6.23 2.97 -3.45
C TRP A 83 6.32 4.15 -4.41
N LYS A 84 5.71 5.30 -4.06
CA LYS A 84 5.55 6.47 -4.94
C LYS A 84 4.82 6.15 -6.24
N PHE A 85 3.94 5.13 -6.26
CA PHE A 85 3.14 4.79 -7.44
C PHE A 85 1.88 5.63 -7.59
N ILE A 86 1.39 6.17 -6.47
CA ILE A 86 0.34 7.18 -6.43
C ILE A 86 0.76 8.31 -5.50
N GLU A 87 0.13 9.47 -5.66
CA GLU A 87 0.29 10.63 -4.80
C GLU A 87 -1.08 11.18 -4.40
N ALA A 88 -1.15 11.77 -3.21
CA ALA A 88 -2.35 12.41 -2.69
C ALA A 88 -2.35 13.89 -3.09
N GLY A 89 -3.52 14.42 -3.44
CA GLY A 89 -3.73 15.83 -3.69
C GLY A 89 -3.83 16.61 -2.39
N ASP A 90 -3.78 17.94 -2.49
CA ASP A 90 -3.91 18.82 -1.34
C ASP A 90 -5.31 18.70 -0.72
N ASN A 91 -5.36 18.30 0.55
CA ASN A 91 -6.58 18.44 1.35
C ASN A 91 -6.65 19.89 1.83
N LYS A 92 -7.45 20.73 1.16
CA LYS A 92 -7.66 22.13 1.57
C LYS A 92 -8.69 22.32 2.69
N ASP A 93 -9.29 21.25 3.20
CA ASP A 93 -10.41 21.34 4.14
C ASP A 93 -10.23 20.36 5.32
N ASP A 94 -9.81 20.89 6.47
CA ASP A 94 -9.53 20.13 7.70
C ASP A 94 -10.80 19.55 8.36
N THR A 95 -11.99 19.91 7.86
CA THR A 95 -13.28 19.55 8.49
C THR A 95 -13.88 18.23 7.97
N LYS A 96 -13.43 17.72 6.82
CA LYS A 96 -13.89 16.44 6.24
C LYS A 96 -12.72 15.47 6.18
N GLY A 97 -12.79 14.42 6.99
CA GLY A 97 -11.71 13.44 7.13
C GLY A 97 -11.11 12.97 5.80
N ARG A 98 -9.80 13.23 5.62
CA ARG A 98 -8.79 12.61 4.73
C ARG A 98 -9.30 11.93 3.44
N THR A 99 -10.31 12.47 2.76
CA THR A 99 -10.78 11.97 1.46
C THR A 99 -10.10 12.79 0.38
N GLY A 100 -8.78 12.64 0.31
CA GLY A 100 -7.96 13.28 -0.71
C GLY A 100 -8.20 12.65 -2.06
N THR A 101 -8.14 13.47 -3.11
CA THR A 101 -7.98 12.99 -4.48
C THR A 101 -6.61 12.34 -4.64
N TRP A 102 -6.50 11.39 -5.55
CA TRP A 102 -5.25 10.68 -5.83
C TRP A 102 -4.95 10.69 -7.32
N ARG A 103 -3.67 10.62 -7.64
CA ARG A 103 -3.18 10.52 -9.02
C ARG A 103 -2.10 9.46 -9.12
N ILE A 104 -2.07 8.75 -10.25
CA ILE A 104 -0.99 7.82 -10.59
C ILE A 104 0.26 8.60 -11.01
N THR A 105 1.42 8.24 -10.45
CA THR A 105 2.70 8.87 -10.81
C THR A 105 3.32 8.22 -12.04
N GLN A 106 4.41 8.79 -12.56
CA GLN A 106 5.17 8.16 -13.64
C GLN A 106 5.71 6.78 -13.24
N ALA A 107 6.22 6.63 -12.02
CA ALA A 107 6.68 5.33 -11.53
C ALA A 107 5.55 4.29 -11.48
N GLY A 108 4.34 4.70 -11.07
CA GLY A 108 3.17 3.82 -11.11
C GLY A 108 2.83 3.35 -12.53
N LYS A 109 2.88 4.25 -13.52
CA LYS A 109 2.66 3.91 -14.94
C LYS A 109 3.71 2.95 -15.47
N GLN A 110 4.99 3.18 -15.14
CA GLN A 110 6.10 2.31 -15.54
C GLN A 110 5.94 0.91 -14.93
N PHE A 111 5.54 0.83 -13.67
CA PHE A 111 5.29 -0.45 -13.00
C PHE A 111 4.13 -1.22 -13.65
N VAL A 112 3.00 -0.56 -13.92
CA VAL A 112 1.86 -1.19 -14.61
C VAL A 112 2.26 -1.68 -16.00
N ARG A 113 3.11 -0.93 -16.73
CA ARG A 113 3.64 -1.31 -18.04
C ARG A 113 4.80 -2.32 -18.01
N ARG A 114 5.17 -2.83 -16.83
CA ARG A 114 6.29 -3.78 -16.62
C ARG A 114 7.66 -3.23 -17.01
N GLU A 115 7.82 -1.90 -17.01
CA GLU A 115 9.08 -1.24 -17.33
C GLU A 115 10.04 -1.20 -16.13
N ILE A 116 9.50 -1.33 -14.90
CA ILE A 116 10.27 -1.37 -13.66
C ILE A 116 9.75 -2.47 -12.73
N LYS A 117 10.62 -2.93 -11.82
CA LYS A 117 10.24 -3.73 -10.64
C LYS A 117 10.11 -2.84 -9.41
N ALA A 118 9.35 -3.31 -8.43
CA ALA A 118 9.26 -2.71 -7.10
C ALA A 118 9.77 -3.66 -6.02
N ARG A 119 10.08 -3.14 -4.84
CA ARG A 119 10.24 -3.98 -3.65
C ARG A 119 8.89 -4.60 -3.29
N SER A 120 8.86 -5.89 -3.03
CA SER A 120 7.64 -6.67 -2.79
C SER A 120 6.91 -6.31 -1.50
N HIS A 121 7.61 -5.79 -0.49
CA HIS A 121 7.02 -5.43 0.80
C HIS A 121 7.52 -4.08 1.32
N ILE A 122 6.68 -3.44 2.11
CA ILE A 122 7.04 -2.32 2.99
C ILE A 122 7.03 -2.78 4.44
N PHE A 123 7.81 -2.10 5.26
CA PHE A 123 7.75 -2.20 6.71
C PHE A 123 6.98 -1.01 7.27
N THR A 124 5.94 -1.31 8.04
CA THR A 124 5.09 -0.29 8.66
C THR A 124 4.89 -0.55 10.13
N PHE A 125 4.83 0.51 10.92
CA PHE A 125 4.42 0.45 12.32
C PHE A 125 3.69 1.75 12.67
N ASP A 126 2.55 1.65 13.34
CA ASP A 126 1.72 2.80 13.71
C ASP A 126 1.46 3.78 12.55
N ASN A 127 1.05 3.24 11.40
CA ASN A 127 0.84 3.98 10.13
C ASN A 127 2.07 4.74 9.58
N ARG A 128 3.25 4.54 10.15
CA ARG A 128 4.52 5.08 9.67
C ARG A 128 5.25 4.06 8.80
N PHE A 129 5.97 4.58 7.81
CA PHE A 129 6.80 3.80 6.90
C PHE A 129 8.23 3.73 7.43
N TYR A 130 8.81 2.53 7.46
CA TYR A 130 10.15 2.25 7.98
C TYR A 130 11.13 1.79 6.91
N GLY A 131 10.67 1.52 5.69
CA GLY A 131 11.53 1.05 4.60
C GLY A 131 10.90 -0.08 3.80
N PHE A 132 11.71 -0.66 2.91
CA PHE A 132 11.32 -1.77 2.05
C PHE A 132 12.06 -3.05 2.44
N SER A 133 11.50 -4.19 2.07
CA SER A 133 12.26 -5.44 1.99
C SER A 133 13.16 -5.48 0.76
N ASP A 134 14.17 -6.36 0.75
CA ASP A 134 15.04 -6.54 -0.42
C ASP A 134 14.38 -7.28 -1.58
N ALA A 135 13.46 -8.21 -1.30
CA ALA A 135 12.80 -8.97 -2.35
C ALA A 135 12.02 -8.07 -3.31
N GLU A 136 12.14 -8.30 -4.61
CA GLU A 136 11.44 -7.55 -5.66
C GLU A 136 10.17 -8.25 -6.12
N THR A 137 9.32 -7.51 -6.83
CA THR A 137 8.10 -8.00 -7.50
C THR A 137 7.87 -7.18 -8.77
N ASP A 138 7.29 -7.79 -9.79
CA ASP A 138 6.63 -7.08 -10.89
C ASP A 138 5.10 -7.03 -10.73
N ILE A 139 4.39 -6.38 -11.66
CA ILE A 139 2.93 -6.26 -11.62
C ILE A 139 2.21 -7.60 -11.79
N ILE A 140 2.79 -8.57 -12.52
CA ILE A 140 2.18 -9.89 -12.74
C ILE A 140 2.26 -10.69 -11.44
N GLU A 141 3.44 -10.73 -10.83
CA GLU A 141 3.67 -11.39 -9.54
C GLU A 141 2.81 -10.78 -8.42
N ALA A 142 2.60 -9.46 -8.46
CA ALA A 142 1.74 -8.76 -7.51
C ALA A 142 0.25 -9.07 -7.70
N LEU A 143 -0.22 -9.17 -8.96
CA LEU A 143 -1.59 -9.57 -9.29
C LEU A 143 -1.87 -11.03 -8.88
N GLY A 144 -0.85 -11.89 -8.93
CA GLY A 144 -0.97 -13.31 -8.61
C GLY A 144 -1.86 -14.04 -9.62
N ASN A 145 -2.46 -15.15 -9.19
CA ASN A 145 -3.23 -16.04 -10.08
C ASN A 145 -4.71 -15.64 -10.21
N ASP A 146 -5.18 -14.72 -9.37
CA ASP A 146 -6.60 -14.35 -9.31
C ASP A 146 -7.02 -13.45 -10.49
N PHE A 147 -6.05 -12.88 -11.23
CA PHE A 147 -6.32 -11.91 -12.29
C PHE A 147 -5.34 -12.07 -13.45
N LYS A 148 -5.85 -12.04 -14.68
CA LYS A 148 -5.01 -12.00 -15.88
C LYS A 148 -4.64 -10.57 -16.21
N TYR A 149 -3.33 -10.31 -16.23
CA TYR A 149 -2.77 -9.01 -16.57
C TYR A 149 -3.22 -8.50 -17.95
N CYS A 150 -3.17 -9.35 -18.98
CA CYS A 150 -3.51 -8.97 -20.36
C CYS A 150 -4.96 -8.48 -20.51
N GLU A 151 -5.90 -9.14 -19.84
CA GLU A 151 -7.31 -8.73 -19.79
C GLU A 151 -7.46 -7.36 -19.12
N LEU A 152 -6.70 -7.13 -18.04
CA LEU A 152 -6.76 -5.87 -17.30
C LEU A 152 -6.21 -4.68 -18.08
N ILE A 153 -5.10 -4.83 -18.81
CA ILE A 153 -4.52 -3.72 -19.60
C ILE A 153 -5.10 -3.60 -21.02
N GLY A 154 -6.13 -4.39 -21.34
CA GLY A 154 -6.86 -4.29 -22.60
C GLY A 154 -6.12 -4.82 -23.83
N LEU A 155 -5.07 -5.65 -23.65
CA LEU A 155 -4.34 -6.27 -24.77
C LEU A 155 -5.09 -7.45 -25.42
N ASP A 156 -6.12 -7.98 -24.76
CA ASP A 156 -6.93 -9.11 -25.25
C ASP A 156 -8.22 -8.67 -25.98
N LYS A 157 -8.46 -7.36 -26.14
CA LYS A 157 -9.59 -6.88 -26.95
C LYS A 157 -9.19 -6.93 -28.43
N PRO A 158 -9.91 -7.63 -29.31
CA PRO A 158 -9.65 -7.51 -30.74
C PRO A 158 -9.80 -6.04 -31.13
N VAL A 159 -8.84 -5.54 -31.90
CA VAL A 159 -8.95 -4.23 -32.56
C VAL A 159 -10.18 -4.31 -33.46
N THR A 160 -11.31 -3.79 -32.99
CA THR A 160 -12.45 -3.51 -33.86
C THR A 160 -11.97 -2.49 -34.88
N LYS A 161 -11.85 -2.94 -36.14
CA LYS A 161 -11.63 -2.09 -37.31
C LYS A 161 -12.73 -1.05 -37.44
#